data_AF-A0A2N3J1X7-F1
#
_entry.id   AF-A0A2N3J1X7-F1
#
_cell.length_a   1.000
_cell.length_b   1.000
_cell.length_c   1.000
_cell.angle_alpha   90.00
_cell.angle_beta   90.00
_cell.angle_gamma   90.00
#
_symmetry.space_group_name_H-M   'P 1'
#
loop_
_entity.id
_entity.type
_entity.pdbx_description
1 polymer ?
#
loop_
_entity_poly.entity_id
_entity_poly.type
_entity_poly.pdbx_seq_one_letter_code
_entity_poly.pdbx_strand_id
1 'polypeptide(L)'
;MSDPRLQKMQKMAQRLHETGTVDVLTMRKIDALAMQDQLEVMSASQIKELRAKQGISQGVLAVALNMSAESVKKWEQGKSQPHGAALRLLKLIDRNGIAAVL
;
A
#
# COMPACT_ATOMS: atom_id res chain seq x y z
N MET A 1 -11.19 -0.23 -6.89
CA MET A 1 -12.20 0.85 -6.81
C MET A 1 -12.57 1.01 -5.36
N SER A 2 -12.37 2.19 -4.79
CA SER A 2 -12.76 2.50 -3.41
C SER A 2 -14.28 2.44 -3.27
N ASP A 3 -14.80 1.81 -2.21
CA ASP A 3 -16.24 1.72 -1.98
C ASP A 3 -16.83 3.13 -1.71
N PRO A 4 -17.78 3.62 -2.55
CA PRO A 4 -18.43 4.91 -2.33
C PRO A 4 -19.12 5.04 -0.97
N ARG A 5 -19.52 3.92 -0.36
CA ARG A 5 -20.11 3.88 0.99
C ARG A 5 -19.06 4.21 2.05
N LEU A 6 -17.86 3.62 1.95
CA LEU A 6 -16.76 3.90 2.88
C LEU A 6 -16.35 5.39 2.83
N GLN A 7 -16.30 5.98 1.64
CA GLN A 7 -16.02 7.41 1.50
C GLN A 7 -17.10 8.31 2.16
N LYS A 8 -18.38 7.95 2.01
CA LYS A 8 -19.48 8.68 2.68
C LYS A 8 -19.39 8.57 4.21
N MET A 9 -19.05 7.39 4.72
CA MET A 9 -18.87 7.14 6.16
C MET A 9 -17.67 7.93 6.71
N GLN A 10 -16.54 7.96 5.98
CA GLN A 10 -15.38 8.77 6.36
C GLN A 10 -15.74 10.26 6.44
N LYS A 11 -16.42 10.80 5.43
CA LYS A 11 -16.89 12.20 5.44
C LYS A 11 -17.86 12.52 6.58
N MET A 12 -18.65 11.54 7.01
CA MET A 12 -19.52 11.70 8.18
C MET A 12 -18.70 11.73 9.48
N ALA A 13 -17.75 10.81 9.64
CA ALA A 13 -16.85 10.80 10.79
C ALA A 13 -16.03 12.10 10.91
N GLN A 14 -15.60 12.67 9.78
CA GLN A 14 -14.87 13.93 9.74
C GLN A 14 -15.71 15.10 10.28
N ARG A 15 -17.00 15.19 9.91
CA ARG A 15 -17.94 16.18 10.47
C ARG A 15 -18.17 15.98 11.96
N LEU A 16 -18.25 14.73 12.43
CA LEU A 16 -18.37 14.44 13.86
C LEU A 16 -17.08 14.75 14.64
N HIS A 17 -15.93 14.68 13.97
CA HIS A 17 -14.66 15.09 14.55
C HIS A 17 -14.60 16.62 14.72
N GLU A 18 -15.07 17.38 13.73
CA GLU A 18 -15.16 18.85 13.78
C GLU A 18 -16.03 19.36 14.95
N THR A 19 -17.06 18.59 15.35
CA THR A 19 -17.91 18.90 16.52
C THR A 19 -17.37 18.34 17.83
N GLY A 20 -16.19 17.71 17.83
CA GLY A 20 -15.58 17.10 19.02
C GLY A 20 -16.22 15.78 19.48
N THR A 21 -17.17 15.23 18.71
CA THR A 21 -17.87 13.97 19.04
C THR A 21 -16.97 12.76 18.78
N VAL A 22 -16.15 12.81 17.74
CA VAL A 22 -15.12 11.82 17.44
C VAL A 22 -13.76 12.40 17.85
N ASP A 23 -12.97 11.65 18.62
CA ASP A 23 -11.63 12.09 19.01
C ASP A 23 -10.60 11.91 17.88
N VAL A 24 -9.46 12.61 18.01
CA VAL A 24 -8.38 12.61 17.01
C VAL A 24 -7.82 11.20 16.76
N LEU A 25 -7.66 10.37 17.80
CA LEU A 25 -7.10 9.03 17.65
C LEU A 25 -8.06 8.12 16.87
N THR A 26 -9.36 8.20 17.18
CA THR A 26 -10.40 7.50 16.44
C THR A 26 -10.46 7.96 14.98
N MET A 27 -10.38 9.28 14.73
CA MET A 27 -10.37 9.80 13.36
C MET A 27 -9.16 9.30 12.56
N ARG A 28 -7.95 9.30 13.16
CA ARG A 28 -6.75 8.73 12.52
C ARG A 28 -6.90 7.26 12.14
N LYS A 29 -7.58 6.46 12.95
CA LYS A 29 -7.88 5.05 12.63
C LYS A 29 -8.84 4.95 11.45
N ILE A 30 -9.90 5.75 11.43
CA ILE A 30 -10.86 5.78 10.34
C ILE A 30 -10.17 6.16 9.02
N ASP A 31 -9.30 7.17 9.03
CA ASP A 31 -8.54 7.57 7.85
C ASP A 31 -7.62 6.44 7.37
N ALA A 32 -6.90 5.77 8.27
CA ALA A 32 -6.03 4.65 7.91
C ALA A 32 -6.80 3.50 7.25
N LEU A 33 -8.00 3.19 7.77
CA LEU A 33 -8.88 2.16 7.19
C LEU A 33 -9.41 2.58 5.82
N ALA A 34 -9.84 3.84 5.68
CA ALA A 34 -10.31 4.37 4.41
C ALA A 34 -9.21 4.37 3.34
N MET A 35 -7.96 4.67 3.70
CA MET A 35 -6.81 4.63 2.79
C MET A 35 -6.47 3.21 2.32
N GLN A 36 -6.63 2.20 3.18
CA GLN A 36 -6.30 0.82 2.84
C GLN A 36 -7.19 0.28 1.71
N ASP A 37 -8.47 0.67 1.67
CA ASP A 37 -9.43 0.29 0.62
C ASP A 37 -9.10 0.88 -0.77
N GLN A 38 -8.25 1.92 -0.82
CA GLN A 38 -7.92 2.62 -2.06
C GLN A 38 -6.68 2.08 -2.75
N LEU A 39 -5.93 1.17 -2.12
CA LEU A 39 -4.69 0.66 -2.69
C LEU A 39 -5.00 -0.31 -3.84
N GLU A 40 -4.82 0.18 -5.06
CA GLU A 40 -4.90 -0.66 -6.25
C GLU A 40 -3.75 -1.67 -6.27
N VAL A 41 -4.10 -2.93 -6.55
CA VAL A 41 -3.15 -4.02 -6.72
C VAL A 41 -2.16 -3.66 -7.83
N MET A 42 -0.87 -3.88 -7.59
CA MET A 42 0.15 -3.71 -8.62
C MET A 42 0.21 -4.95 -9.50
N SER A 43 0.21 -4.74 -10.82
CA SER A 43 0.40 -5.81 -11.80
C SER A 43 1.83 -6.36 -11.76
N ALA A 44 2.00 -7.57 -12.29
CA ALA A 44 3.32 -8.19 -12.43
C ALA A 44 4.32 -7.31 -13.20
N SER A 45 3.85 -6.65 -14.27
CA SER A 45 4.66 -5.71 -15.06
C SER A 45 5.06 -4.48 -14.26
N GLN A 46 4.14 -3.89 -13.49
CA GLN A 46 4.42 -2.73 -12.64
C GLN A 46 5.47 -3.05 -11.57
N ILE A 47 5.40 -4.24 -10.95
CA ILE A 47 6.38 -4.65 -9.94
C ILE A 47 7.77 -4.83 -10.57
N LYS A 48 7.83 -5.46 -11.75
CA LYS A 48 9.10 -5.65 -12.48
C LYS A 48 9.70 -4.33 -12.94
N GLU A 49 8.88 -3.39 -13.42
CA GLU A 49 9.30 -2.05 -13.78
C GLU A 49 9.79 -1.27 -12.57
N LEU A 50 9.08 -1.30 -11.44
CA LEU A 50 9.52 -0.68 -10.20
C LEU A 50 10.91 -1.17 -9.82
N ARG A 51 11.12 -2.49 -9.81
CA ARG A 51 12.43 -3.07 -9.50
C ARG A 51 13.52 -2.60 -10.47
N ALA A 52 13.22 -2.57 -11.76
CA ALA A 52 14.17 -2.12 -12.79
C ALA A 52 14.50 -0.62 -12.64
N LYS A 53 13.51 0.23 -12.34
CA LYS A 53 13.69 1.66 -12.08
C LYS A 53 14.59 1.93 -10.87
N GLN A 54 14.53 1.07 -9.86
CA GLN A 54 15.43 1.15 -8.69
C GLN A 54 16.82 0.55 -8.94
N GLY A 55 17.04 -0.15 -10.06
CA GLY A 55 18.34 -0.75 -10.38
C GLY A 55 18.73 -1.93 -9.47
N ILE A 56 17.76 -2.61 -8.85
CA ILE A 56 18.02 -3.65 -7.83
C ILE A 56 17.67 -5.06 -8.33
N SER A 57 18.25 -6.08 -7.67
CA SER A 57 17.91 -7.49 -7.90
C SER A 57 16.58 -7.87 -7.21
N GLN A 58 15.98 -8.99 -7.61
CA GLN A 58 14.78 -9.52 -6.94
C GLN A 58 15.05 -9.81 -5.45
N GLY A 59 16.26 -10.26 -5.12
CA GLY A 59 16.67 -10.53 -3.74
C GLY A 59 16.77 -9.27 -2.90
N VAL A 60 17.34 -8.18 -3.44
CA VAL A 60 17.40 -6.89 -2.73
C VAL A 60 16.01 -6.32 -2.50
N LEU A 61 15.11 -6.39 -3.51
CA LEU A 61 13.72 -5.99 -3.33
C LEU A 61 13.02 -6.85 -2.26
N ALA A 62 13.30 -8.16 -2.22
CA ALA A 62 12.72 -9.05 -1.22
C ALA A 62 13.16 -8.69 0.20
N VAL A 63 14.44 -8.39 0.41
CA VAL A 63 14.97 -7.91 1.70
C VAL A 63 14.30 -6.61 2.12
N ALA A 64 14.20 -5.64 1.22
CA ALA A 64 13.54 -4.35 1.50
C ALA A 64 12.05 -4.49 1.87
N LEU A 65 11.37 -5.51 1.34
CA LEU A 65 9.96 -5.78 1.65
C LEU A 65 9.77 -6.72 2.85
N ASN A 66 10.85 -7.20 3.47
CA ASN A 66 10.84 -8.28 4.47
C ASN A 66 10.08 -9.53 3.98
N MET A 67 10.43 -10.00 2.78
CA MET A 67 9.77 -11.09 2.06
C MET A 67 10.80 -12.07 1.49
N SER A 68 10.33 -13.25 1.06
CA SER A 68 11.19 -14.18 0.33
C SER A 68 11.40 -13.74 -1.12
N ALA A 69 12.57 -14.05 -1.70
CA ALA A 69 12.84 -13.82 -3.12
C ALA A 69 11.85 -14.58 -4.03
N GLU A 70 11.36 -15.75 -3.57
CA GLU A 70 10.34 -16.53 -4.27
C GLU A 70 8.99 -15.80 -4.34
N SER A 71 8.61 -15.05 -3.28
CA SER A 71 7.41 -14.21 -3.29
C SER A 71 7.50 -13.14 -4.37
N VAL A 72 8.62 -12.40 -4.40
CA VAL A 72 8.87 -11.34 -5.40
C VAL A 72 8.86 -11.93 -6.82
N LYS A 73 9.50 -13.08 -7.01
CA LYS A 73 9.51 -13.79 -8.30
C LYS A 73 8.11 -14.19 -8.74
N LYS A 74 7.28 -14.77 -7.86
CA LYS A 74 5.90 -15.14 -8.18
C LYS A 74 5.05 -13.93 -8.53
N TRP A 75 5.24 -12.79 -7.85
CA TRP A 75 4.57 -11.53 -8.18
C TRP A 75 4.97 -10.99 -9.55
N GLU A 76 6.27 -10.92 -9.86
CA GLU A 76 6.76 -10.47 -11.18
C GLU A 76 6.37 -11.43 -12.32
N GLN A 77 6.05 -12.68 -12.01
CA GLN A 77 5.52 -13.67 -12.97
C GLN A 77 3.98 -13.69 -13.05
N GLY A 78 3.28 -12.93 -12.19
CA GLY A 78 1.82 -12.93 -12.12
C GLY A 78 1.21 -14.23 -11.56
N LYS A 79 2.01 -15.09 -10.91
CA LYS A 79 1.55 -16.34 -10.29
C LYS A 79 0.85 -16.13 -8.94
N SER A 80 1.16 -15.01 -8.30
CA SER A 80 0.48 -14.51 -7.11
C SER A 80 0.50 -12.99 -7.12
N GLN A 81 -0.18 -12.36 -6.17
CA GLN A 81 -0.22 -10.91 -6.04
C GLN A 81 0.19 -10.48 -4.63
N PRO A 82 0.88 -9.32 -4.50
CA PRO A 82 1.12 -8.74 -3.19
C PRO A 82 -0.19 -8.20 -2.60
N HIS A 83 -0.37 -8.37 -1.30
CA HIS A 83 -1.51 -7.86 -0.55
C HIS A 83 -1.06 -7.22 0.77
N GLY A 84 -1.95 -6.46 1.40
CA GLY A 84 -1.71 -5.86 2.71
C GLY A 84 -0.41 -5.04 2.78
N ALA A 85 0.45 -5.38 3.74
CA ALA A 85 1.71 -4.67 3.97
C ALA A 85 2.64 -4.67 2.76
N ALA A 86 2.76 -5.81 2.03
CA ALA A 86 3.63 -5.90 0.87
C ALA A 86 3.21 -4.94 -0.25
N LEU A 87 1.90 -4.87 -0.54
CA LEU A 87 1.37 -3.93 -1.53
C LEU A 87 1.59 -2.48 -1.11
N ARG A 88 1.39 -2.17 0.19
CA ARG A 88 1.62 -0.82 0.72
C ARG A 88 3.08 -0.40 0.60
N LEU A 89 4.02 -1.28 0.91
CA LEU A 89 5.46 -1.02 0.78
C LEU A 89 5.87 -0.86 -0.68
N LEU A 90 5.36 -1.70 -1.60
CA LEU A 90 5.60 -1.53 -3.02
C LEU A 90 5.12 -0.16 -3.53
N LYS A 91 3.92 0.27 -3.12
CA LYS A 91 3.39 1.60 -3.47
C LYS A 91 4.21 2.74 -2.83
N LEU A 92 4.78 2.52 -1.65
CA LEU A 92 5.67 3.49 -1.00
C LEU A 92 6.99 3.61 -1.77
N ILE A 93 7.59 2.49 -2.17
CA ILE A 93 8.81 2.46 -3.00
C ILE A 93 8.55 3.12 -4.36
N ASP A 94 7.40 2.87 -4.99
CA ASP A 94 7.03 3.47 -6.28
C ASP A 94 7.01 5.00 -6.23
N ARG A 95 6.56 5.56 -5.09
CA ARG A 95 6.41 7.01 -4.88
C ARG A 95 7.68 7.68 -4.37
N ASN A 96 8.42 7.01 -3.49
CA ASN A 96 9.49 7.61 -2.69
C ASN A 96 10.87 7.02 -2.95
N GLY A 97 10.97 5.97 -3.79
CA GLY A 97 12.19 5.21 -3.99
C GLY A 97 12.45 4.19 -2.89
N ILE A 98 13.39 3.27 -3.14
CA ILE A 98 13.67 2.16 -2.22
C ILE A 98 14.25 2.61 -0.87
N ALA A 99 14.91 3.77 -0.83
CA ALA A 99 15.47 4.33 0.40
C ALA A 99 14.40 4.64 1.47
N ALA A 100 13.12 4.71 1.11
CA ALA A 100 12.03 4.93 2.06
C ALA A 100 11.72 3.72 2.96
N VAL A 101 12.28 2.55 2.67
CA VAL A 101 12.01 1.28 3.38
C VAL A 101 13.27 0.51 3.78
N LEU A 102 14.46 1.09 3.56
CA LEU A 102 15.74 0.58 4.03
C LEU A 102 16.14 1.30 5.32
#